data_AF-A3YX66-F1
#
_entry.id   AF-A3YX66-F1
#
_cell.length_a   1.000
_cell.length_b   1.000
_cell.length_c   1.000
_cell.angle_alpha   90.00
_cell.angle_beta   90.00
_cell.angle_gamma   90.00
#
_symmetry.space_group_name_H-M   'P 1'
#
loop_
_entity.id
_entity.type
_entity.pdbx_description
1 polymer ?
#
loop_
_entity_poly.entity_id
_entity_poly.type
_entity_poly.pdbx_seq_one_letter_code
_entity_poly.pdbx_strand_id
1 'polypeptide(L)'
;MVEKALKALHLHLGQQVWGHGLGRSFRDLPSEAVTALAAAVPDLEDRLSILDALYIPTRYPDSLPDGAPIDHFGLLQSEDARRHAYALVDAFRAALVGS
;
A
#
# COMPACT_ATOMS: atom_id res chain seq x y z
N MET A 1 0.78 -0.15 7.42
CA MET A 1 0.89 -1.63 7.36
C MET A 1 1.44 -2.06 6.01
N VAL A 2 0.76 -1.69 4.90
CA VAL A 2 1.18 -1.99 3.52
C VAL A 2 2.63 -1.58 3.23
N GLU A 3 3.02 -0.34 3.56
CA GLU A 3 4.40 0.15 3.35
C GLU A 3 5.46 -0.77 3.99
N LYS A 4 5.18 -1.26 5.21
CA LYS A 4 6.10 -2.16 5.92
C LYS A 4 6.18 -3.53 5.27
N ALA A 5 5.05 -4.09 4.83
CA ALA A 5 5.01 -5.37 4.15
C ALA A 5 5.74 -5.31 2.80
N LEU A 6 5.54 -4.23 2.03
CA LEU A 6 6.23 -4.00 0.76
C LEU A 6 7.74 -3.85 0.97
N LYS A 7 8.17 -3.08 1.98
CA LYS A 7 9.59 -2.98 2.37
C LYS A 7 10.19 -4.31 2.81
N ALA A 8 9.43 -5.13 3.53
CA ALA A 8 9.88 -6.47 3.91
C ALA A 8 10.08 -7.37 2.68
N LEU A 9 9.20 -7.28 1.67
CA LEU A 9 9.38 -7.99 0.40
C LEU A 9 10.65 -7.56 -0.33
N HIS A 10 10.93 -6.25 -0.42
CA HIS A 10 12.20 -5.78 -0.98
C HIS A 10 13.41 -6.33 -0.24
N LEU A 11 13.39 -6.30 1.10
CA LEU A 11 14.48 -6.82 1.92
C LEU A 11 14.71 -8.32 1.68
N HIS A 12 13.62 -9.10 1.55
CA HIS A 12 13.68 -10.52 1.21
C HIS A 12 14.30 -10.77 -0.17
N LEU A 13 14.05 -9.87 -1.12
CA LEU A 13 14.64 -9.90 -2.47
C LEU A 13 16.03 -9.23 -2.52
N GLY A 14 16.64 -8.91 -1.38
CA GLY A 14 17.96 -8.28 -1.31
C GLY A 14 18.02 -6.81 -1.75
N GLN A 15 16.87 -6.14 -1.87
CA GLN A 15 16.76 -4.73 -2.24
C GLN A 15 16.60 -3.84 -0.99
N GLN A 16 17.23 -2.66 -1.00
CA GLN A 16 16.95 -1.58 -0.04
C GLN A 16 16.22 -0.44 -0.74
N VAL A 17 15.10 0.01 -0.17
CA VAL A 17 14.25 1.04 -0.78
C VAL A 17 13.99 2.17 0.19
N TRP A 18 14.01 3.40 -0.34
CA TRP A 18 13.83 4.64 0.41
C TRP A 18 12.53 5.35 -0.01
N GLY A 19 11.98 6.13 0.91
CA GLY A 19 10.73 6.87 0.70
C GLY A 19 9.48 6.14 1.20
N HIS A 20 8.32 6.73 0.88
CA HIS A 20 7.01 6.33 1.41
C HIS A 20 5.96 6.02 0.33
N GLY A 21 6.19 6.39 -0.94
CA GLY A 21 5.22 6.17 -2.02
C GLY A 21 5.10 4.69 -2.35
N LEU A 22 3.93 4.11 -2.10
CA LEU A 22 3.63 2.70 -2.30
C LEU A 22 3.71 2.32 -3.78
N GLY A 23 3.11 3.13 -4.66
CA GLY A 23 3.11 2.85 -6.11
C GLY A 23 4.52 2.88 -6.70
N ARG A 24 5.37 3.81 -6.26
CA ARG A 24 6.78 3.86 -6.69
C ARG A 24 7.55 2.65 -6.18
N SER A 25 7.46 2.35 -4.88
CA SER A 25 8.14 1.19 -4.29
C SER A 25 7.73 -0.11 -4.98
N PHE A 26 6.45 -0.28 -5.31
CA PHE A 26 5.98 -1.46 -6.02
C PHE A 26 6.62 -1.62 -7.39
N ARG A 27 6.72 -0.54 -8.17
CA ARG A 27 7.37 -0.58 -9.50
C ARG A 27 8.88 -0.81 -9.45
N ASP A 28 9.52 -0.60 -8.29
CA ASP A 28 10.94 -0.88 -8.09
C ASP A 28 11.22 -2.39 -7.78
N LEU A 29 10.18 -3.22 -7.65
CA LEU A 29 10.33 -4.67 -7.51
C LEU A 29 10.83 -5.32 -8.82
N PRO A 30 11.48 -6.50 -8.75
CA PRO A 30 11.77 -7.30 -9.93
C PRO A 30 10.52 -7.58 -10.75
N SER A 31 10.63 -7.58 -12.08
CA SER A 31 9.50 -7.76 -13.00
C SER A 31 8.71 -9.04 -12.72
N GLU A 32 9.38 -10.14 -12.38
CA GLU A 32 8.73 -11.41 -12.02
C GLU A 32 7.84 -11.28 -10.78
N ALA A 33 8.29 -10.57 -9.76
CA ALA A 33 7.51 -10.30 -8.56
C ALA A 33 6.32 -9.39 -8.87
N VAL A 34 6.51 -8.34 -9.68
CA VAL A 34 5.43 -7.46 -10.14
C VAL A 34 4.37 -8.26 -10.89
N THR A 35 4.76 -9.12 -11.84
CA THR A 35 3.83 -9.95 -12.61
C THR A 35 3.06 -10.93 -11.72
N ALA A 36 3.74 -11.62 -10.79
CA ALA A 36 3.09 -12.55 -9.87
C ALA A 36 2.07 -11.85 -8.95
N LEU A 37 2.43 -10.67 -8.43
CA LEU A 37 1.56 -9.89 -7.55
C LEU A 37 0.36 -9.30 -8.29
N ALA A 38 0.55 -8.80 -9.52
CA ALA A 38 -0.54 -8.32 -10.36
C ALA A 38 -1.52 -9.44 -10.74
N ALA A 39 -1.04 -10.67 -10.91
CA ALA A 39 -1.90 -11.84 -11.12
C ALA A 39 -2.67 -12.26 -9.85
N ALA A 40 -2.07 -12.08 -8.66
CA ALA A 40 -2.68 -12.45 -7.39
C ALA A 40 -3.70 -11.42 -6.87
N VAL A 41 -3.51 -10.15 -7.20
CA VAL A 41 -4.36 -9.05 -6.72
C VAL A 41 -4.85 -8.21 -7.91
N PRO A 42 -6.13 -8.33 -8.29
CA PRO A 42 -6.74 -7.45 -9.27
C PRO A 42 -6.64 -5.98 -8.86
N ASP A 43 -6.37 -5.12 -9.84
CA ASP A 43 -6.29 -3.66 -9.68
C ASP A 43 -5.23 -3.23 -8.65
N LEU A 44 -4.16 -4.01 -8.48
CA LEU A 44 -3.13 -3.77 -7.45
C LEU A 44 -2.61 -2.33 -7.46
N GLU A 45 -2.24 -1.79 -8.61
CA GLU A 45 -1.70 -0.42 -8.70
C GLU A 45 -2.74 0.65 -8.34
N ASP A 46 -4.02 0.43 -8.68
CA ASP A 46 -5.10 1.33 -8.28
C ASP A 46 -5.31 1.27 -6.77
N ARG A 47 -5.25 0.08 -6.17
CA ARG A 47 -5.31 -0.11 -4.71
C ARG A 47 -4.16 0.59 -4.00
N LEU A 48 -2.94 0.52 -4.53
CA LEU A 48 -1.80 1.27 -4.00
C LEU A 48 -2.02 2.77 -4.11
N SER A 49 -2.56 3.24 -5.24
CA SER A 49 -2.84 4.67 -5.49
C SER A 49 -3.90 5.22 -4.53
N ILE A 50 -4.96 4.46 -4.26
CA ILE A 50 -5.98 4.80 -3.25
C ILE A 50 -5.33 4.95 -1.87
N LEU A 51 -4.48 4.01 -1.47
CA LEU A 51 -3.82 4.06 -0.16
C LEU A 51 -2.76 5.18 -0.05
N ASP A 52 -2.03 5.48 -1.14
CA ASP A 52 -1.11 6.62 -1.21
C ASP A 52 -1.87 7.95 -1.06
N ALA A 53 -3.06 8.08 -1.65
CA ALA A 53 -3.90 9.26 -1.50
C ALA A 53 -4.40 9.47 -0.04
N LEU A 54 -4.58 8.38 0.71
CA LEU A 54 -4.94 8.43 2.13
C LEU A 54 -3.73 8.71 3.06
N TYR A 55 -2.51 8.62 2.55
CA TYR A 55 -1.28 8.79 3.32
C TYR A 55 -1.00 10.25 3.72
N ILE A 56 -1.41 11.20 2.87
CA ILE A 56 -1.14 12.63 3.08
C ILE A 56 -2.04 13.25 4.19
N PRO A 57 -3.37 13.04 4.19
CA PRO A 57 -4.27 13.67 5.18
C PRO A 57 -4.13 13.12 6.60
N THR A 58 -3.63 11.88 6.75
CA THR A 58 -3.46 11.23 8.06
C THR A 58 -2.17 11.65 8.78
N ARG A 59 -1.24 12.33 8.08
CA ARG A 59 0.00 12.88 8.66
C ARG A 59 0.04 14.40 8.75
N TYR A 60 -0.71 15.10 7.88
CA TYR A 60 -0.78 16.56 7.86
C TYR A 60 -2.24 17.01 7.95
N PRO A 61 -2.77 17.25 9.17
CA PRO A 61 -4.12 17.75 9.38
C PRO A 61 -4.43 19.03 8.59
N ASP A 62 -3.41 19.82 8.26
CA ASP A 62 -3.49 21.08 7.51
C ASP A 62 -3.89 20.91 6.02
N SER A 63 -4.04 19.67 5.54
CA SER A 63 -4.50 19.37 4.18
C SER A 63 -6.01 19.13 4.07
N LEU A 64 -6.74 19.27 5.18
CA LEU A 64 -8.19 19.18 5.24
C LEU A 64 -8.81 20.59 5.25
N PRO A 65 -9.84 20.88 4.44
CA PRO A 65 -10.57 22.14 4.51
C PRO A 65 -11.45 22.15 5.78
N ASP A 66 -10.96 22.76 6.86
CA ASP A 66 -11.62 22.97 8.16
C ASP A 66 -12.42 21.77 8.73
N GLY A 67 -11.89 21.11 9.76
CA GLY A 67 -12.55 20.02 10.47
C GLY A 67 -11.57 19.03 11.10
N ALA A 68 -12.03 18.16 12.00
CA ALA A 68 -11.20 17.10 12.57
C ALA A 68 -11.05 15.95 11.56
N PRO A 69 -9.95 15.16 11.55
CA PRO A 69 -9.78 14.03 10.63
C PRO A 69 -10.93 13.00 10.65
N ILE A 70 -11.65 12.89 11.78
CA ILE A 70 -12.84 12.05 11.93
C ILE A 70 -14.03 12.54 11.07
N ASP A 71 -14.05 13.81 10.71
CA ASP A 71 -15.09 14.43 9.89
C ASP A 71 -14.90 14.16 8.38
N HIS A 72 -13.70 13.72 7.98
CA HIS A 72 -13.36 13.45 6.57
C HIS A 72 -13.23 11.97 6.22
N PHE A 73 -13.08 11.09 7.23
CA PHE A 73 -12.99 9.64 7.05
C PHE A 73 -14.13 8.92 7.81
N GLY A 74 -15.26 8.79 7.14
CA GLY A 74 -16.38 8.00 7.62
C GLY A 74 -16.12 6.50 7.63
N LEU A 75 -17.08 5.74 8.18
CA LEU A 75 -17.01 4.28 8.28
C LEU A 75 -16.75 3.60 6.92
N LEU A 76 -17.43 4.05 5.86
CA LEU A 76 -17.31 3.45 4.52
C LEU A 76 -15.90 3.61 3.94
N GLN A 77 -15.30 4.80 4.04
CA GLN A 77 -13.93 5.04 3.57
C GLN A 77 -12.92 4.22 4.39
N SER A 78 -13.14 4.12 5.70
CA SER A 78 -12.29 3.33 6.60
C SER A 78 -12.35 1.83 6.29
N GLU A 79 -13.55 1.30 6.05
CA GLU A 79 -13.73 -0.10 5.67
C GLU A 79 -13.14 -0.41 4.29
N ASP A 80 -13.29 0.48 3.34
CA ASP A 80 -12.77 0.32 1.98
C ASP A 80 -11.25 0.36 1.95
N ALA A 81 -10.64 1.36 2.60
CA ALA A 81 -9.20 1.45 2.81
C ALA A 81 -8.64 0.19 3.50
N ARG A 82 -9.37 -0.32 4.51
CA ARG A 82 -9.02 -1.57 5.17
C ARG A 82 -9.01 -2.74 4.18
N ARG A 83 -10.05 -2.91 3.37
CA ARG A 83 -10.13 -4.00 2.37
C ARG A 83 -8.95 -3.95 1.40
N HIS A 84 -8.60 -2.77 0.90
CA HIS A 84 -7.43 -2.60 0.04
C HIS A 84 -6.12 -2.96 0.75
N ALA A 85 -5.93 -2.48 1.99
CA ALA A 85 -4.72 -2.72 2.75
C ALA A 85 -4.50 -4.21 3.08
N TYR A 86 -5.55 -4.94 3.45
CA TYR A 86 -5.44 -6.37 3.77
C TYR A 86 -5.13 -7.20 2.51
N ALA A 87 -5.82 -6.96 1.40
CA ALA A 87 -5.55 -7.69 0.15
C ALA A 87 -4.08 -7.58 -0.28
N LEU A 88 -3.49 -6.39 -0.18
CA LEU A 88 -2.09 -6.15 -0.51
C LEU A 88 -1.13 -6.82 0.47
N VAL A 89 -1.40 -6.71 1.78
CA VAL A 89 -0.54 -7.29 2.82
C VAL A 89 -0.53 -8.81 2.75
N ASP A 90 -1.68 -9.43 2.51
CA ASP A 90 -1.79 -10.87 2.38
C ASP A 90 -1.00 -11.37 1.15
N ALA A 91 -1.09 -10.66 0.02
CA ALA A 91 -0.33 -10.99 -1.18
C ALA A 91 1.20 -10.83 -0.97
N PHE A 92 1.64 -9.73 -0.37
CA PHE A 92 3.07 -9.53 -0.07
C PHE A 92 3.59 -10.56 0.92
N ARG A 93 2.79 -10.94 1.92
CA ARG A 93 3.16 -12.01 2.85
C ARG A 93 3.25 -13.36 2.16
N ALA A 94 2.31 -13.69 1.27
CA ALA A 94 2.36 -14.94 0.52
C ALA A 94 3.64 -15.04 -0.34
N ALA A 95 4.03 -13.92 -0.97
CA ALA A 95 5.26 -13.84 -1.75
C ALA A 95 6.53 -14.09 -0.92
N LEU A 96 6.55 -13.72 0.37
CA LEU A 96 7.66 -14.00 1.29
C LEU A 96 7.81 -15.49 1.65
N VAL A 97 6.72 -16.27 1.60
CA VAL A 97 6.70 -17.68 2.02
C VAL A 97 6.90 -18.64 0.83
N GLY A 98 6.51 -18.21 -0.37
CA GLY A 98 6.56 -19.04 -1.58
C GLY A 98 7.84 -18.93 -2.42
N SER A 99 8.93 -18.37 -1.87
CA SER A 99 10.22 -18.21 -2.57
C SER A 99 11.26 -19.26 -2.17
#